data_AF-A0A9X8E6I6-F1
#
_entry.id   AF-A0A9X8E6I6-F1
#
_cell.length_a   1.000
_cell.length_b   1.000
_cell.length_c   1.000
_cell.angle_alpha   90.00
_cell.angle_beta   90.00
_cell.angle_gamma   90.00
#
_symmetry.space_group_name_H-M   'P 1'
#
loop_
_entity.id
_entity.type
_entity.pdbx_description
1 polymer ?
#
loop_
_entity_poly.entity_id
_entity_poly.type
_entity_poly.pdbx_seq_one_letter_code
_entity_poly.pdbx_strand_id
1 'polypeptide(L)'
;MQVRSYKLPRILCLTVVDPAVVFADLGYHILLEKPMAVTKPDCLRIHAAVKRNNVMLSVCHVMRCSPYSLKLRELTRQLGTVVNIQHMEPVGFWHQVHSYVRGNWRREADATFMLMAKSCHDIDYLHFLMEKPPRAVSSFGSLVHFRPKPVGASTRCLGCAVEAECVYSAKKIYLDVPPIQVSQPVVEIEEESQHGQHDPVGRKSLVPWYNGDRSAAAGYQGWPLSVLDGTQWSSITEALRTGPYGRCVYACDNDVVDNQVVNFQFVDGATASFTMVAFTEAT
;
A
#
# COMPACT_ATOMS: atom_id res chain seq x y z
N MET A 1 -9.18 7.81 -50.31
CA MET A 1 -9.07 8.11 -48.86
C MET A 1 -8.73 6.81 -48.15
N GLN A 2 -7.46 6.62 -47.78
CA GLN A 2 -6.96 5.37 -47.19
C GLN A 2 -7.40 5.32 -45.71
N VAL A 3 -8.33 4.42 -45.37
CA VAL A 3 -8.70 4.16 -43.98
C VAL A 3 -7.51 3.44 -43.32
N ARG A 4 -6.66 4.18 -42.61
CA ARG A 4 -5.67 3.58 -41.72
C ARG A 4 -6.41 2.93 -40.56
N SER A 5 -6.44 1.61 -40.53
CA SER A 5 -6.79 0.84 -39.33
C SER A 5 -5.73 1.13 -38.27
N TYR A 6 -6.04 1.99 -37.31
CA TYR A 6 -5.24 2.13 -36.11
C TYR A 6 -5.54 0.92 -35.22
N LYS A 7 -4.69 -0.11 -35.25
CA LYS A 7 -4.64 -1.10 -34.18
C LYS A 7 -4.23 -0.35 -32.92
N LEU A 8 -5.16 -0.17 -31.97
CA LEU A 8 -4.81 0.25 -30.62
C LEU A 8 -3.69 -0.66 -30.11
N PRO A 9 -2.65 -0.12 -29.43
CA PRO A 9 -1.60 -0.96 -28.89
C PRO A 9 -2.23 -1.97 -27.93
N ARG A 10 -1.88 -3.24 -28.10
CA ARG A 10 -2.34 -4.35 -27.24
C ARG A 10 -1.66 -4.24 -25.87
N ILE A 11 -1.99 -3.23 -25.07
CA ILE A 11 -1.47 -3.03 -23.71
C ILE A 11 -2.59 -3.38 -22.72
N LEU A 12 -2.28 -4.20 -21.73
CA LEU A 12 -3.23 -4.62 -20.71
C LEU A 12 -2.67 -4.46 -19.29
N CYS A 13 -3.50 -3.95 -18.36
CA CYS A 13 -3.19 -3.83 -16.94
C CYS A 13 -3.75 -5.02 -16.15
N LEU A 14 -2.91 -5.73 -15.38
CA LEU A 14 -3.24 -7.00 -14.73
C LEU A 14 -2.61 -7.10 -13.33
N THR A 15 -3.10 -8.00 -12.47
CA THR A 15 -2.62 -8.18 -11.09
C THR A 15 -2.24 -9.62 -10.71
N VAL A 16 -2.25 -10.56 -11.66
CA VAL A 16 -2.14 -12.01 -11.37
C VAL A 16 -1.37 -12.78 -12.45
N VAL A 17 -0.67 -13.82 -12.01
CA VAL A 17 0.31 -14.60 -12.79
C VAL A 17 -0.30 -15.24 -14.04
N ASP A 18 -1.40 -15.97 -13.88
CA ASP A 18 -1.98 -16.75 -14.98
C ASP A 18 -2.52 -15.84 -16.10
N PRO A 19 -3.30 -14.77 -15.81
CA PRO A 19 -3.64 -13.78 -16.82
C PRO A 19 -2.42 -13.16 -17.48
N ALA A 20 -1.38 -12.78 -16.73
CA ALA A 20 -0.17 -12.21 -17.32
C ALA A 20 0.49 -13.16 -18.34
N VAL A 21 0.57 -14.47 -18.03
CA VAL A 21 1.08 -15.47 -18.96
C VAL A 21 0.17 -15.62 -20.19
N VAL A 22 -1.14 -15.74 -20.00
CA VAL A 22 -2.11 -15.89 -21.10
C VAL A 22 -2.06 -14.70 -22.04
N PHE A 23 -2.04 -13.47 -21.51
CA PHE A 23 -2.02 -12.28 -22.34
C PHE A 23 -0.68 -12.10 -23.07
N ALA A 24 0.44 -12.50 -22.47
CA ALA A 24 1.71 -12.56 -23.18
C ALA A 24 1.64 -13.54 -24.37
N ASP A 25 1.04 -14.73 -24.18
CA ASP A 25 0.84 -15.72 -25.25
C ASP A 25 -0.10 -15.25 -26.36
N LEU A 26 -1.03 -14.36 -26.05
CA LEU A 26 -1.87 -13.69 -27.04
C LEU A 26 -1.17 -12.49 -27.72
N GLY A 27 0.07 -12.20 -27.37
CA GLY A 27 0.88 -11.12 -27.95
C GLY A 27 0.51 -9.73 -27.44
N TYR A 28 -0.01 -9.60 -26.21
CA TYR A 28 -0.22 -8.32 -25.55
C TYR A 28 1.05 -7.87 -24.84
N HIS A 29 1.39 -6.59 -24.98
CA HIS A 29 2.27 -5.90 -24.03
C HIS A 29 1.55 -5.78 -22.69
N ILE A 30 2.29 -5.89 -21.59
CA ILE A 30 1.73 -6.00 -20.25
C ILE A 30 2.24 -4.86 -19.37
N LEU A 31 1.29 -4.19 -18.74
CA LEU A 31 1.53 -3.37 -17.56
C LEU A 31 1.03 -4.17 -16.35
N LEU A 32 1.91 -4.55 -15.43
CA LEU A 32 1.56 -5.45 -14.34
C LEU A 32 1.61 -4.68 -13.02
N GLU A 33 0.55 -4.78 -12.21
CA GLU A 33 0.59 -4.26 -10.85
C GLU A 33 1.71 -4.90 -10.03
N LYS A 34 2.17 -4.15 -9.04
CA LYS A 34 3.09 -4.70 -8.03
C LYS A 34 2.30 -5.49 -6.98
N PRO A 35 2.87 -6.57 -6.42
CA PRO A 35 4.11 -7.23 -6.86
C PRO A 35 3.88 -8.06 -8.13
N MET A 36 4.93 -8.25 -8.94
CA MET A 36 4.87 -9.08 -10.16
C MET A 36 4.37 -10.50 -9.87
N ALA A 37 4.85 -11.10 -8.79
CA ALA A 37 4.32 -12.31 -8.18
C ALA A 37 4.85 -12.41 -6.73
N VAL A 38 4.29 -13.32 -5.93
CA VAL A 38 4.73 -13.57 -4.56
C VAL A 38 5.80 -14.68 -4.47
N THR A 39 6.11 -15.35 -5.57
CA THR A 39 7.15 -16.38 -5.64
C THR A 39 8.10 -16.15 -6.82
N LYS A 40 9.38 -16.53 -6.64
CA LYS A 40 10.37 -16.49 -7.72
C LYS A 40 9.98 -17.37 -8.92
N PRO A 41 9.51 -18.62 -8.75
CA PRO A 41 9.04 -19.44 -9.87
C PRO A 41 7.96 -18.75 -10.71
N ASP A 42 7.00 -18.08 -10.08
CA ASP A 42 5.95 -17.37 -10.82
C ASP A 42 6.47 -16.14 -11.56
N CYS A 43 7.42 -15.38 -10.99
CA CYS A 43 8.13 -14.33 -11.72
C CYS A 43 8.82 -14.89 -12.97
N LEU A 44 9.46 -16.06 -12.86
CA LEU A 44 10.12 -16.73 -13.98
C LEU A 44 9.12 -17.21 -15.04
N ARG A 45 7.93 -17.68 -14.64
CA ARG A 45 6.85 -18.06 -15.57
C ARG A 45 6.40 -16.88 -16.42
N ILE A 46 6.13 -15.73 -15.79
CA ILE A 46 5.75 -14.50 -16.51
C ILE A 46 6.90 -14.06 -17.42
N HIS A 47 8.14 -14.03 -16.90
CA HIS A 47 9.31 -13.66 -17.69
C HIS A 47 9.50 -14.54 -18.93
N ALA A 48 9.37 -15.86 -18.78
CA ALA A 48 9.48 -16.80 -19.89
C ALA A 48 8.38 -16.56 -20.94
N ALA A 49 7.15 -16.23 -20.52
CA ALA A 49 6.05 -15.89 -21.42
C ALA A 49 6.31 -14.60 -22.20
N VAL A 50 6.79 -13.58 -21.51
CA VAL A 50 7.12 -12.30 -22.13
C VAL A 50 8.26 -12.46 -23.15
N LYS A 51 9.30 -13.22 -22.79
CA LYS A 51 10.47 -13.47 -23.65
C LYS A 51 10.12 -14.31 -24.88
N ARG A 52 9.37 -15.42 -24.74
CA ARG A 52 9.05 -16.31 -25.87
C ARG A 52 8.14 -15.63 -26.91
N ASN A 53 7.27 -14.72 -26.46
CA ASN A 53 6.34 -14.01 -27.34
C ASN A 53 6.84 -12.63 -27.79
N ASN A 54 8.04 -12.23 -27.36
CA ASN A 54 8.64 -10.93 -27.67
C ASN A 54 7.71 -9.73 -27.38
N VAL A 55 7.01 -9.77 -26.24
CA VAL A 55 6.17 -8.67 -25.76
C VAL A 55 6.91 -7.80 -24.75
N MET A 56 6.39 -6.60 -24.50
CA MET A 56 6.94 -5.70 -23.48
C MET A 56 6.24 -5.99 -22.16
N LEU A 57 6.99 -5.97 -21.07
CA LEU A 57 6.47 -6.03 -19.71
C LEU A 57 7.03 -4.84 -18.92
N SER A 58 6.13 -4.11 -18.24
CA SER A 58 6.49 -3.16 -17.20
C SER A 58 5.75 -3.51 -15.93
N VAL A 59 6.39 -3.35 -14.77
CA VAL A 59 5.76 -3.51 -13.45
C VAL A 59 5.50 -2.12 -12.88
N CYS A 60 4.31 -1.88 -12.31
CA CYS A 60 3.86 -0.60 -11.74
C CYS A 60 4.58 -0.22 -10.44
N HIS A 61 5.92 -0.14 -10.47
CA HIS A 61 6.71 0.47 -9.39
C HIS A 61 6.61 2.00 -9.48
N VAL A 62 5.45 2.53 -9.10
CA VAL A 62 5.09 3.96 -9.24
C VAL A 62 6.13 4.92 -8.65
N MET A 63 6.80 4.53 -7.56
CA MET A 63 7.86 5.33 -6.93
C MET A 63 9.03 5.61 -7.86
N ARG A 64 9.29 4.80 -8.89
CA ARG A 64 10.33 5.07 -9.89
C ARG A 64 9.96 6.18 -10.87
N CYS A 65 8.68 6.52 -10.95
CA CYS A 65 8.11 7.43 -11.94
C CYS A 65 7.76 8.80 -11.37
N SER A 66 7.68 8.95 -10.03
CA SER A 66 7.35 10.24 -9.43
C SER A 66 8.45 11.28 -9.71
N PRO A 67 8.09 12.56 -9.95
CA PRO A 67 9.06 13.63 -10.23
C PRO A 67 10.13 13.76 -9.15
N TYR A 68 9.73 13.67 -7.87
CA TYR A 68 10.64 13.68 -6.73
C TYR A 68 11.69 12.56 -6.82
N SER A 69 11.27 11.33 -7.10
CA SER A 69 12.17 10.18 -7.17
C SER A 69 13.14 10.25 -8.34
N LEU A 70 12.66 10.72 -9.50
CA LEU A 70 13.52 10.96 -10.66
C LEU A 70 14.57 12.01 -10.33
N LYS A 71 14.17 13.09 -9.63
CA LYS A 71 15.11 14.12 -9.20
C LYS A 71 16.11 13.59 -8.17
N LEU A 72 15.66 12.81 -7.19
CA LEU A 72 16.55 12.22 -6.19
C LEU A 72 17.58 11.31 -6.84
N ARG A 73 17.20 10.49 -7.83
CA ARG A 73 18.13 9.64 -8.58
C ARG A 73 19.14 10.44 -9.43
N GLU A 74 18.74 11.58 -9.96
CA GLU A 74 19.67 12.50 -10.63
C GLU A 74 20.72 13.02 -9.64
N LEU A 75 20.27 13.45 -8.44
CA LEU A 75 21.14 13.99 -7.40
C LEU A 75 22.08 12.93 -6.82
N THR A 76 21.63 11.71 -6.57
CA THR A 76 22.49 10.63 -6.05
C THR A 76 23.66 10.33 -6.98
N ARG A 77 23.48 10.48 -8.29
CA ARG A 77 24.56 10.33 -9.30
C ARG A 77 25.54 11.51 -9.31
N GLN A 78 25.12 12.68 -8.83
CA GLN A 78 25.96 13.90 -8.76
C GLN A 78 26.73 14.00 -7.44
N LEU A 79 26.22 13.42 -6.35
CA LEU A 79 26.84 13.44 -5.02
C LEU A 79 28.11 12.58 -4.90
N GLY A 80 28.42 11.77 -5.92
CA GLY A 80 29.51 10.80 -5.88
C GLY A 80 29.03 9.43 -5.38
N THR A 81 29.84 8.73 -4.59
CA THR A 81 29.48 7.38 -4.13
C THR A 81 28.51 7.46 -2.96
N VAL A 82 27.25 7.04 -3.17
CA VAL A 82 26.29 6.85 -2.08
C VAL A 82 26.77 5.72 -1.16
N VAL A 83 27.00 6.05 0.10
CA VAL A 83 27.49 5.11 1.13
C VAL A 83 26.36 4.54 2.01
N ASN A 84 25.27 5.29 2.19
CA ASN A 84 24.14 4.90 3.04
C ASN A 84 22.83 5.55 2.57
N ILE A 85 21.72 4.79 2.65
CA ILE A 85 20.35 5.31 2.51
C ILE A 85 19.51 4.81 3.70
N GLN A 86 18.73 5.70 4.31
CA GLN A 86 17.71 5.34 5.30
C GLN A 86 16.34 5.70 4.74
N HIS A 87 15.46 4.71 4.66
CA HIS A 87 14.10 4.87 4.16
C HIS A 87 13.11 4.39 5.23
N MET A 88 12.05 5.17 5.43
CA MET A 88 11.01 4.88 6.42
C MET A 88 9.66 4.92 5.73
N GLU A 89 8.87 3.87 5.96
CA GLU A 89 7.49 3.79 5.50
C GLU A 89 6.55 3.76 6.72
N PRO A 90 5.96 4.92 7.09
CA PRO A 90 4.87 4.97 8.04
C PRO A 90 3.57 4.56 7.35
N VAL A 91 3.07 3.35 7.61
CA VAL A 91 1.85 2.82 6.94
C VAL A 91 0.60 3.62 7.34
N GLY A 92 0.60 4.14 8.57
CA GLY A 92 -0.53 4.82 9.17
C GLY A 92 -1.51 3.84 9.84
N PHE A 93 -1.96 4.17 11.05
CA PHE A 93 -2.75 3.26 11.89
C PHE A 93 -4.05 2.82 11.20
N TRP A 94 -4.71 3.74 10.51
CA TRP A 94 -6.00 3.48 9.89
C TRP A 94 -5.80 2.47 8.74
N HIS A 95 -4.77 2.69 7.93
CA HIS A 95 -4.47 1.87 6.77
C HIS A 95 -3.99 0.49 7.23
N GLN A 96 -3.19 0.43 8.30
CA GLN A 96 -2.86 -0.82 8.97
C GLN A 96 -4.13 -1.57 9.40
N VAL A 97 -5.03 -0.89 10.11
CA VAL A 97 -6.26 -1.48 10.60
C VAL A 97 -7.16 -1.97 9.47
N HIS A 98 -7.28 -1.20 8.39
CA HIS A 98 -8.09 -1.56 7.23
C HIS A 98 -7.48 -2.74 6.46
N SER A 99 -6.24 -2.64 6.01
CA SER A 99 -5.64 -3.60 5.05
C SER A 99 -5.06 -4.85 5.72
N TYR A 100 -4.41 -4.68 6.87
CA TYR A 100 -3.51 -5.66 7.48
C TYR A 100 -3.99 -6.20 8.83
N VAL A 101 -5.08 -5.67 9.39
CA VAL A 101 -5.71 -6.20 10.61
C VAL A 101 -7.08 -6.80 10.29
N ARG A 102 -7.93 -6.04 9.58
CA ARG A 102 -9.27 -6.49 9.17
C ARG A 102 -9.31 -7.04 7.75
N GLY A 103 -8.48 -6.50 6.86
CA GLY A 103 -8.60 -6.69 5.43
C GLY A 103 -7.98 -7.95 4.88
N ASN A 104 -7.82 -7.95 3.56
CA ASN A 104 -7.43 -9.12 2.76
C ASN A 104 -5.98 -9.57 3.02
N TRP A 105 -5.13 -8.68 3.54
CA TRP A 105 -3.71 -8.97 3.77
C TRP A 105 -3.38 -9.21 5.24
N ARG A 106 -4.39 -9.49 6.08
CA ARG A 106 -4.20 -9.67 7.53
C ARG A 106 -3.44 -10.94 7.91
N ARG A 107 -3.48 -11.96 7.04
CA ARG A 107 -2.88 -13.27 7.31
C ARG A 107 -1.92 -13.68 6.20
N GLU A 108 -0.70 -14.07 6.57
CA GLU A 108 0.33 -14.46 5.61
C GLU A 108 -0.08 -15.68 4.80
N ALA A 109 -0.72 -16.66 5.45
CA ALA A 109 -1.19 -17.89 4.79
C ALA A 109 -2.29 -17.63 3.74
N ASP A 110 -3.09 -16.58 3.93
CA ASP A 110 -4.19 -16.22 3.03
C ASP A 110 -3.72 -15.27 1.90
N ALA A 111 -2.61 -14.55 2.12
CA ALA A 111 -2.09 -13.54 1.21
C ALA A 111 -0.57 -13.63 1.07
N THR A 112 0.18 -12.79 1.78
CA THR A 112 1.65 -12.74 1.74
C THR A 112 2.18 -11.98 2.96
N PHE A 113 3.49 -12.04 3.19
CA PHE A 113 4.14 -11.33 4.29
C PHE A 113 4.17 -9.81 4.05
N MET A 114 4.30 -9.06 5.15
CA MET A 114 4.09 -7.60 5.17
C MET A 114 4.93 -6.83 4.13
N LEU A 115 6.22 -7.14 3.99
CA LEU A 115 7.06 -6.46 3.00
C LEU A 115 6.57 -6.67 1.58
N MET A 116 6.05 -7.85 1.23
CA MET A 116 5.53 -8.09 -0.11
C MET A 116 4.20 -7.39 -0.34
N ALA A 117 3.32 -7.40 0.66
CA ALA A 117 2.00 -6.77 0.59
C ALA A 117 2.06 -5.24 0.57
N LYS A 118 2.86 -4.64 1.45
CA LYS A 118 2.93 -3.18 1.64
C LYS A 118 4.14 -2.55 0.97
N SER A 119 5.32 -3.16 1.09
CA SER A 119 6.60 -2.46 0.90
C SER A 119 7.51 -3.03 -0.19
N CYS A 120 6.93 -3.77 -1.13
CA CYS A 120 7.70 -4.26 -2.28
C CYS A 120 8.17 -3.11 -3.17
N HIS A 121 7.42 -2.00 -3.21
CA HIS A 121 7.86 -0.78 -3.87
C HIS A 121 8.95 -0.03 -3.10
N ASP A 122 8.96 -0.06 -1.77
CA ASP A 122 9.99 0.58 -0.95
C ASP A 122 11.36 -0.11 -1.13
N ILE A 123 11.35 -1.44 -1.10
CA ILE A 123 12.55 -2.25 -1.31
C ILE A 123 13.09 -2.05 -2.73
N ASP A 124 12.19 -2.05 -3.71
CA ASP A 124 12.52 -1.72 -5.10
C ASP A 124 13.11 -0.31 -5.24
N TYR A 125 12.55 0.65 -4.50
CA TYR A 125 12.97 2.05 -4.51
C TYR A 125 14.40 2.24 -3.99
N LEU A 126 14.77 1.52 -2.91
CA LEU A 126 16.15 1.52 -2.42
C LEU A 126 17.14 1.02 -3.48
N HIS A 127 16.79 -0.05 -4.20
CA HIS A 127 17.60 -0.52 -5.31
C HIS A 127 17.62 0.47 -6.48
N PHE A 128 16.51 1.15 -6.76
CA PHE A 128 16.40 2.20 -7.77
C PHE A 128 17.35 3.38 -7.50
N LEU A 129 17.49 3.80 -6.24
CA LEU A 129 18.38 4.89 -5.83
C LEU A 129 19.85 4.46 -5.69
N MET A 130 20.09 3.26 -5.15
CA MET A 130 21.45 2.77 -4.91
C MET A 130 22.16 2.31 -6.19
N GLU A 131 21.40 1.79 -7.17
CA GLU A 131 21.89 1.30 -8.47
C GLU A 131 22.98 0.22 -8.40
N LYS A 132 22.96 -0.56 -7.31
CA LYS A 132 23.92 -1.63 -7.04
C LYS A 132 23.17 -2.88 -6.61
N PRO A 133 23.69 -4.08 -6.95
CA PRO A 133 23.12 -5.31 -6.45
C PRO A 133 23.36 -5.45 -4.94
N PRO A 134 22.34 -5.88 -4.17
CA PRO A 134 22.55 -6.26 -2.78
C PRO A 134 23.39 -7.53 -2.69
N ARG A 135 24.33 -7.55 -1.75
CA ARG A 135 25.18 -8.70 -1.39
C ARG A 135 24.58 -9.50 -0.23
N ALA A 136 24.02 -8.83 0.77
CA ALA A 136 23.44 -9.46 1.95
C ALA A 136 22.24 -8.65 2.47
N VAL A 137 21.30 -9.36 3.10
CA VAL A 137 20.09 -8.79 3.69
C VAL A 137 19.85 -9.42 5.06
N SER A 138 19.44 -8.61 6.04
CA SER A 138 18.90 -9.08 7.33
C SER A 138 17.56 -8.41 7.59
N SER A 139 16.60 -9.14 8.18
CA SER A 139 15.27 -8.61 8.48
C SER A 139 14.81 -9.08 9.86
N PHE A 140 14.24 -8.15 10.62
CA PHE A 140 13.64 -8.42 11.93
C PHE A 140 12.27 -7.75 11.97
N GLY A 141 11.23 -8.51 12.28
CA GLY A 141 9.86 -8.03 12.34
C GLY A 141 9.13 -8.54 13.57
N SER A 142 8.16 -7.76 14.03
CA SER A 142 7.35 -8.07 15.20
C SER A 142 5.92 -7.58 15.00
N LEU A 143 4.97 -8.27 15.63
CA LEU A 143 3.61 -7.78 15.82
C LEU A 143 3.47 -7.33 17.28
N VAL A 144 3.49 -6.01 17.50
CA VAL A 144 3.53 -5.41 18.85
C VAL A 144 2.24 -4.69 19.25
N HIS A 145 1.33 -4.42 18.31
CA HIS A 145 0.08 -3.69 18.59
C HIS A 145 -1.10 -4.61 18.90
N PHE A 146 -2.17 -3.97 19.39
CA PHE A 146 -3.46 -4.58 19.73
C PHE A 146 -3.43 -5.60 20.87
N ARG A 147 -2.53 -5.40 21.85
CA ARG A 147 -2.48 -6.19 23.09
C ARG A 147 -1.99 -5.31 24.26
N PRO A 148 -2.59 -5.39 25.47
CA PRO A 148 -3.83 -6.12 25.78
C PRO A 148 -5.07 -5.40 25.24
N LYS A 149 -6.20 -6.12 25.18
CA LYS A 149 -7.49 -5.55 24.78
C LYS A 149 -8.00 -4.56 25.85
N PRO A 150 -8.50 -3.36 25.47
CA PRO A 150 -9.09 -2.41 26.42
C PRO A 150 -10.29 -3.02 27.17
N VAL A 151 -10.39 -2.69 28.46
CA VAL A 151 -11.53 -3.09 29.29
C VAL A 151 -12.81 -2.49 28.71
N GLY A 152 -13.88 -3.29 28.62
CA GLY A 152 -15.15 -2.86 28.03
C GLY A 152 -15.21 -2.90 26.49
N ALA A 153 -14.10 -3.17 25.79
CA ALA A 153 -14.13 -3.37 24.35
C ALA A 153 -14.87 -4.67 23.98
N SER A 154 -15.86 -4.58 23.10
CA SER A 154 -16.57 -5.74 22.55
C SER A 154 -15.71 -6.46 21.48
N THR A 155 -16.23 -7.54 20.88
CA THR A 155 -15.57 -8.20 19.74
C THR A 155 -15.86 -7.52 18.40
N ARG A 156 -16.81 -6.58 18.33
CA ARG A 156 -17.23 -5.87 17.11
C ARG A 156 -17.57 -4.40 17.36
N CYS A 157 -17.13 -3.52 16.48
CA CYS A 157 -17.17 -2.08 16.70
C CYS A 157 -18.58 -1.46 16.76
N LEU A 158 -19.57 -2.00 16.04
CA LEU A 158 -20.90 -1.35 15.93
C LEU A 158 -21.60 -1.15 17.28
N GLY A 159 -21.42 -2.08 18.22
CA GLY A 159 -21.99 -2.02 19.57
C GLY A 159 -20.94 -1.92 20.68
N CYS A 160 -19.75 -1.41 20.38
CA CYS A 160 -18.66 -1.33 21.35
C CYS A 160 -18.85 -0.16 22.32
N ALA A 161 -18.75 -0.41 23.63
CA ALA A 161 -18.95 0.63 24.65
C ALA A 161 -17.86 1.72 24.64
N VAL A 162 -16.62 1.35 24.27
CA VAL A 162 -15.47 2.26 24.21
C VAL A 162 -15.27 2.90 22.84
N GLU A 163 -16.26 2.78 21.95
CA GLU A 163 -16.15 3.22 20.55
C GLU A 163 -15.86 4.73 20.42
N ALA A 164 -16.50 5.54 21.26
CA ALA A 164 -16.36 7.00 21.25
C ALA A 164 -14.91 7.47 21.43
N GLU A 165 -14.12 6.77 22.24
CA GLU A 165 -12.71 7.10 22.53
C GLU A 165 -11.73 6.28 21.66
N CYS A 166 -12.18 5.17 21.08
CA CYS A 166 -11.33 4.30 20.28
C CYS A 166 -11.00 4.91 18.91
N VAL A 167 -9.73 5.20 18.65
CA VAL A 167 -9.23 5.68 17.34
C VAL A 167 -9.34 4.62 16.24
N TYR A 168 -9.42 3.33 16.59
CA TYR A 168 -9.54 2.21 15.65
C TYR A 168 -10.99 1.83 15.31
N SER A 169 -11.97 2.63 15.72
CA SER A 169 -13.38 2.35 15.49
C SER A 169 -13.67 2.15 14.00
N ALA A 170 -14.34 1.04 13.67
CA ALA A 170 -14.85 0.82 12.32
C ALA A 170 -15.91 1.87 11.93
N LYS A 171 -16.68 2.41 12.88
CA LYS A 171 -17.65 3.46 12.56
C LYS A 171 -16.93 4.71 12.09
N LYS A 172 -15.92 5.16 12.86
CA LYS A 172 -15.08 6.30 12.47
C LYS A 172 -14.43 6.08 11.12
N ILE A 173 -13.88 4.89 10.84
CA ILE A 173 -13.16 4.59 9.59
C ILE A 173 -14.08 4.49 8.35
N TYR A 174 -15.33 4.05 8.50
CA TYR A 174 -16.16 3.72 7.33
C TYR A 174 -17.49 4.48 7.25
N LEU A 175 -18.08 4.85 8.38
CA LEU A 175 -19.42 5.44 8.46
C LEU A 175 -19.36 6.94 8.74
N ASP A 176 -18.57 7.37 9.72
CA ASP A 176 -18.69 8.70 10.31
C ASP A 176 -17.69 9.71 9.76
N VAL A 177 -17.98 11.00 10.01
CA VAL A 177 -17.03 12.11 9.89
C VAL A 177 -16.56 12.50 11.29
N PRO A 178 -15.50 11.87 11.86
CA PRO A 178 -15.04 12.23 13.20
C PRO A 178 -14.49 13.66 13.22
N PRO A 179 -14.56 14.34 14.38
CA PRO A 179 -13.94 15.65 14.53
C PRO A 179 -12.45 15.60 14.24
N ILE A 180 -11.91 16.69 13.69
CA ILE A 180 -10.48 16.88 13.40
C ILE A 180 -9.65 16.52 14.63
N GLN A 181 -8.79 15.50 14.50
CA GLN A 181 -8.03 14.97 15.63
C GLN A 181 -6.70 15.69 15.88
N VAL A 182 -6.10 16.35 14.89
CA VAL A 182 -4.82 17.09 15.06
C VAL A 182 -4.70 18.26 14.08
N SER A 183 -4.32 19.45 14.54
CA SER A 183 -3.80 20.54 13.70
C SER A 183 -2.28 20.61 13.84
N GLN A 184 -1.51 20.10 12.88
CA GLN A 184 -0.06 20.35 12.81
C GLN A 184 0.27 21.39 11.74
N PRO A 185 1.35 22.18 11.91
CA PRO A 185 1.87 23.00 10.83
C PRO A 185 2.35 22.09 9.70
N VAL A 186 1.87 22.38 8.49
CA VAL A 186 2.14 21.60 7.29
C VAL A 186 3.61 21.74 6.90
N VAL A 187 4.34 20.62 6.85
CA VAL A 187 5.50 20.51 5.96
C VAL A 187 4.92 20.05 4.62
N GLU A 188 5.04 20.89 3.59
CA GLU A 188 4.61 20.55 2.24
C GLU A 188 5.47 19.38 1.74
N ILE A 189 4.90 18.17 1.79
CA ILE A 189 5.33 17.05 0.96
C ILE A 189 4.19 16.87 -0.04
N GLU A 190 4.47 17.07 -1.32
CA GLU A 190 3.52 16.80 -2.39
C GLU A 190 3.12 15.32 -2.33
N GLU A 191 2.00 15.01 -1.69
CA GLU A 191 1.40 13.68 -1.77
C GLU A 191 0.82 13.50 -3.18
N GLU A 192 1.52 12.73 -4.02
CA GLU A 192 0.92 12.16 -5.23
C GLU A 192 -0.17 11.17 -4.80
N SER A 193 -1.40 11.67 -4.74
CA SER A 193 -2.59 10.84 -4.58
C SER A 193 -2.63 9.79 -5.70
N GLN A 194 -2.72 8.51 -5.33
CA GLN A 194 -2.77 7.37 -6.26
C GLN A 194 -4.02 7.31 -7.16
N HIS A 195 -4.78 8.39 -7.29
CA HIS A 195 -5.91 8.48 -8.22
C HIS A 195 -5.91 9.90 -8.78
N GLY A 196 -5.58 10.05 -10.06
CA GLY A 196 -5.44 11.33 -10.77
C GLY A 196 -6.72 12.16 -10.83
N GLN A 197 -7.15 12.70 -9.70
CA GLN A 197 -8.01 13.86 -9.61
C GLN A 197 -7.15 14.99 -9.06
N HIS A 198 -6.66 15.85 -9.96
CA HIS A 198 -6.28 17.21 -9.58
C HIS A 198 -7.48 17.86 -8.89
N ASP A 199 -7.36 18.21 -7.61
CA ASP A 199 -8.29 19.12 -6.96
C ASP A 199 -8.09 20.50 -7.62
N PRO A 200 -9.04 21.01 -8.43
CA PRO A 200 -8.89 22.29 -9.12
C PRO A 200 -9.02 23.48 -8.17
N VAL A 201 -9.34 23.25 -6.89
CA VAL A 201 -9.74 24.29 -5.92
C VAL A 201 -8.65 24.54 -4.87
N GLY A 202 -7.36 24.35 -5.19
CA GLY A 202 -6.25 24.86 -4.37
C GLY A 202 -6.43 24.68 -2.85
N ARG A 203 -7.05 23.58 -2.41
CA ARG A 203 -7.26 23.31 -1.00
C ARG A 203 -5.90 22.97 -0.44
N LYS A 204 -5.31 23.96 0.22
CA LYS A 204 -4.18 23.78 1.13
C LYS A 204 -4.51 22.55 1.97
N SER A 205 -3.65 21.54 1.92
CA SER A 205 -3.80 20.34 2.73
C SER A 205 -3.68 20.72 4.21
N LEU A 206 -4.80 21.16 4.78
CA LEU A 206 -5.05 21.37 6.20
C LEU A 206 -5.62 20.09 6.82
N VAL A 207 -5.41 18.93 6.17
CA VAL A 207 -6.23 17.74 6.42
C VAL A 207 -5.59 16.92 7.54
N PRO A 208 -6.19 16.82 8.74
CA PRO A 208 -5.81 15.82 9.71
C PRO A 208 -5.88 14.43 9.07
N TRP A 209 -4.88 13.59 9.38
CA TRP A 209 -4.57 12.30 8.74
C TRP A 209 -5.71 11.26 8.72
N TYR A 210 -6.84 11.56 9.36
CA TYR A 210 -8.14 10.94 9.13
C TYR A 210 -9.24 11.89 9.65
N ASN A 211 -9.91 12.64 8.77
CA ASN A 211 -10.96 13.59 9.14
C ASN A 211 -12.38 13.13 8.75
N GLY A 212 -12.50 11.91 8.21
CA GLY A 212 -13.77 11.37 7.76
C GLY A 212 -14.21 11.71 6.34
N ASP A 213 -13.40 12.44 5.56
CA ASP A 213 -13.73 12.78 4.16
C ASP A 213 -13.86 11.55 3.25
N ARG A 214 -13.35 10.39 3.68
CA ARG A 214 -13.45 9.10 2.98
C ARG A 214 -14.50 8.15 3.56
N SER A 215 -15.42 8.67 4.35
CA SER A 215 -16.51 7.90 4.98
C SER A 215 -17.79 7.90 4.14
N ALA A 216 -18.72 6.99 4.49
CA ALA A 216 -20.05 6.96 3.89
C ALA A 216 -20.84 8.24 4.18
N ALA A 217 -20.66 8.88 5.34
CA ALA A 217 -21.36 10.11 5.72
C ALA A 217 -20.92 11.31 4.87
N ALA A 218 -19.68 11.29 4.39
CA ALA A 218 -19.15 12.27 3.43
C ALA A 218 -19.64 12.02 1.99
N GLY A 219 -20.42 10.96 1.73
CA GLY A 219 -20.84 10.56 0.39
C GLY A 219 -19.70 9.98 -0.46
N TYR A 220 -18.59 9.60 0.16
CA TYR A 220 -17.42 9.04 -0.53
C TYR A 220 -17.72 7.63 -1.05
N GLN A 221 -17.12 7.25 -2.18
CA GLN A 221 -17.33 5.93 -2.80
C GLN A 221 -16.02 5.22 -3.20
N GLY A 222 -14.88 5.85 -2.96
CA GLY A 222 -13.58 5.27 -3.28
C GLY A 222 -13.04 4.38 -2.18
N TRP A 223 -11.73 4.13 -2.22
CA TRP A 223 -11.03 3.39 -1.17
C TRP A 223 -10.95 4.21 0.14
N PRO A 224 -11.36 3.65 1.31
CA PRO A 224 -11.46 2.22 1.60
C PRO A 224 -12.83 1.57 1.38
N LEU A 225 -13.89 2.35 1.12
CA LEU A 225 -15.26 1.82 1.02
C LEU A 225 -15.46 0.88 -0.17
N SER A 226 -14.75 1.11 -1.27
CA SER A 226 -14.82 0.27 -2.47
C SER A 226 -14.32 -1.16 -2.28
N VAL A 227 -13.64 -1.45 -1.15
CA VAL A 227 -13.21 -2.82 -0.79
C VAL A 227 -14.31 -3.59 -0.06
N LEU A 228 -15.29 -2.88 0.51
CA LEU A 228 -16.46 -3.49 1.12
C LEU A 228 -17.45 -3.88 0.02
N ASP A 229 -18.39 -4.78 0.31
CA ASP A 229 -19.41 -5.29 -0.63
C ASP A 229 -20.49 -4.24 -0.99
N GLY A 230 -20.05 -3.08 -1.48
CA GLY A 230 -20.85 -1.91 -1.83
C GLY A 230 -20.47 -0.65 -1.05
N THR A 231 -20.70 0.51 -1.67
CA THR A 231 -20.40 1.84 -1.11
C THR A 231 -21.62 2.53 -0.50
N GLN A 232 -22.78 1.88 -0.56
CA GLN A 232 -24.01 2.38 0.04
C GLN A 232 -23.97 2.18 1.57
N TRP A 233 -24.56 3.12 2.31
CA TRP A 233 -24.54 3.09 3.78
C TRP A 233 -25.04 1.76 4.37
N SER A 234 -26.12 1.20 3.81
CA SER A 234 -26.69 -0.08 4.23
C SER A 234 -25.73 -1.25 3.98
N SER A 235 -25.11 -1.30 2.80
CA SER A 235 -24.09 -2.30 2.43
C SER A 235 -22.87 -2.22 3.34
N ILE A 236 -22.37 -1.01 3.58
CA ILE A 236 -21.22 -0.79 4.48
C ILE A 236 -21.59 -1.25 5.89
N THR A 237 -22.75 -0.84 6.40
CA THR A 237 -23.21 -1.24 7.75
C THR A 237 -23.34 -2.76 7.86
N GLU A 238 -23.84 -3.43 6.83
CA GLU A 238 -23.90 -4.89 6.79
C GLU A 238 -22.51 -5.53 6.76
N ALA A 239 -21.59 -5.04 5.93
CA ALA A 239 -20.20 -5.49 5.92
C ALA A 239 -19.51 -5.30 7.29
N LEU A 240 -19.86 -4.23 8.03
CA LEU A 240 -19.41 -4.04 9.41
C LEU A 240 -20.16 -4.91 10.42
N ARG A 241 -21.33 -5.45 10.11
CA ARG A 241 -22.09 -6.34 10.99
C ARG A 241 -21.61 -7.78 10.90
N THR A 242 -21.34 -8.27 9.69
CA THR A 242 -21.06 -9.69 9.44
C THR A 242 -19.63 -9.94 8.98
N GLY A 243 -19.06 -9.02 8.20
CA GLY A 243 -17.71 -9.14 7.63
C GLY A 243 -16.57 -8.87 8.61
N PRO A 244 -15.32 -9.00 8.14
CA PRO A 244 -14.13 -8.81 8.97
C PRO A 244 -13.87 -7.33 9.30
N TYR A 245 -14.34 -6.40 8.47
CA TYR A 245 -14.13 -4.96 8.62
C TYR A 245 -14.80 -4.33 9.84
N GLY A 246 -15.79 -4.99 10.44
CA GLY A 246 -16.41 -4.55 11.70
C GLY A 246 -15.83 -5.16 12.98
N ARG A 247 -14.85 -6.07 12.87
CA ARG A 247 -14.24 -6.72 14.03
C ARG A 247 -13.42 -5.71 14.84
N CYS A 248 -13.41 -5.91 16.15
CA CYS A 248 -12.48 -5.23 17.04
C CYS A 248 -11.05 -5.65 16.67
N VAL A 249 -10.16 -4.67 16.49
CA VAL A 249 -8.75 -4.91 16.11
C VAL A 249 -8.00 -5.78 17.14
N TYR A 250 -8.35 -5.67 18.42
CA TYR A 250 -7.84 -6.51 19.51
C TYR A 250 -8.43 -7.93 19.55
N ALA A 251 -9.39 -8.23 18.67
CA ALA A 251 -10.02 -9.54 18.51
C ALA A 251 -9.88 -10.06 17.08
N CYS A 252 -9.01 -9.44 16.26
CA CYS A 252 -8.64 -9.93 14.94
C CYS A 252 -7.61 -11.07 15.05
N ASP A 253 -7.50 -11.83 13.97
CA ASP A 253 -6.63 -13.00 13.80
C ASP A 253 -5.44 -12.68 12.89
N ASN A 254 -5.04 -11.41 12.81
CA ASN A 254 -3.93 -11.00 11.96
C ASN A 254 -2.59 -11.51 12.50
N ASP A 255 -1.69 -11.89 11.59
CA ASP A 255 -0.35 -12.40 11.91
C ASP A 255 0.79 -11.62 11.20
N VAL A 256 0.45 -10.74 10.25
CA VAL A 256 1.43 -9.86 9.60
C VAL A 256 2.00 -8.82 10.55
N VAL A 257 3.30 -8.59 10.46
CA VAL A 257 4.04 -7.68 11.34
C VAL A 257 3.60 -6.21 11.17
N ASP A 258 3.72 -5.44 12.25
CA ASP A 258 3.40 -4.00 12.30
C ASP A 258 4.64 -3.12 12.53
N ASN A 259 5.78 -3.74 12.78
CA ASN A 259 7.09 -3.12 12.89
C ASN A 259 8.12 -4.05 12.24
N GLN A 260 8.86 -3.55 11.26
CA GLN A 260 9.87 -4.34 10.57
C GLN A 260 11.04 -3.49 10.10
N VAL A 261 12.26 -3.94 10.39
CA VAL A 261 13.51 -3.34 9.91
C VAL A 261 14.21 -4.31 8.97
N VAL A 262 14.68 -3.79 7.84
CA VAL A 262 15.47 -4.53 6.86
C VAL A 262 16.76 -3.77 6.59
N ASN A 263 17.89 -4.45 6.72
CA ASN A 263 19.21 -3.90 6.40
C ASN A 263 19.78 -4.60 5.16
N PHE A 264 20.37 -3.79 4.29
CA PHE A 264 21.02 -4.21 3.05
C PHE A 264 22.49 -3.86 3.11
N GLN A 265 23.35 -4.80 2.71
CA GLN A 265 24.73 -4.53 2.34
C GLN A 265 24.87 -4.73 0.83
N PHE A 266 25.46 -3.78 0.13
CA PHE A 266 25.71 -3.82 -1.31
C PHE A 266 27.12 -4.34 -1.61
N VAL A 267 27.38 -4.69 -2.87
CA VAL A 267 28.64 -5.33 -3.31
C VAL A 267 29.91 -4.52 -3.05
N ASP A 268 29.81 -3.19 -2.92
CA ASP A 268 30.93 -2.27 -2.66
C ASP A 268 31.04 -1.86 -1.18
N GLY A 269 30.23 -2.46 -0.30
CA GLY A 269 30.19 -2.12 1.12
C GLY A 269 29.22 -0.99 1.48
N ALA A 270 28.58 -0.33 0.50
CA ALA A 270 27.49 0.61 0.80
C ALA A 270 26.34 -0.12 1.52
N THR A 271 25.54 0.64 2.27
CA THR A 271 24.46 0.09 3.09
C THR A 271 23.14 0.79 2.83
N ALA A 272 22.03 0.13 3.15
CA ALA A 272 20.75 0.80 3.29
C ALA A 272 19.94 0.17 4.42
N SER A 273 19.09 0.96 5.06
CA SER A 273 18.10 0.47 6.02
C SER A 273 16.72 0.91 5.62
N PHE A 274 15.78 -0.02 5.69
CA PHE A 274 14.36 0.20 5.53
C PHE A 274 13.64 -0.06 6.85
N THR A 275 12.79 0.86 7.29
CA THR A 275 11.91 0.67 8.45
C THR A 275 10.46 0.83 8.02
N MET A 276 9.67 -0.22 8.15
CA MET A 276 8.21 -0.16 8.03
C MET A 276 7.61 -0.15 9.43
N VAL A 277 6.81 0.87 9.72
CA VAL A 277 6.11 1.02 10.99
C VAL A 277 4.65 1.34 10.72
N ALA A 278 3.76 0.59 11.34
CA ALA A 278 2.34 0.74 11.13
C ALA A 278 1.73 1.93 11.90
N PHE A 279 2.33 2.31 13.02
CA PHE A 279 1.76 3.27 13.95
C PHE A 279 2.75 4.36 14.31
N THR A 280 2.39 5.59 13.94
CA THR A 280 2.96 6.81 14.47
C THR A 280 1.78 7.59 15.04
N GLU A 281 1.36 7.25 16.26
CA GLU A 281 0.38 8.07 16.95
C GLU A 281 1.11 9.28 17.51
N ALA A 282 0.64 10.48 17.14
CA ALA A 282 0.95 11.67 17.92
C ALA A 282 0.12 11.55 19.21
N THR A 283 0.78 11.16 20.31
CA THR A 283 0.26 11.37 21.66
C THR A 283 -0.03 12.84 21.91
#